data_AF-A0A0Q8MPJ1-F1
#
_entry.id   AF-A0A0Q8MPJ1-F1
#
_cell.length_a   1.000
_cell.length_b   1.000
_cell.length_c   1.000
_cell.angle_alpha   90.00
_cell.angle_beta   90.00
_cell.angle_gamma   90.00
#
_symmetry.space_group_name_H-M   'P 1'
#
loop_
_entity.id
_entity.type
_entity.pdbx_description
1 polymer ?
#
loop_
_entity_poly.entity_id
_entity_poly.type
_entity_poly.pdbx_seq_one_letter_code
_entity_poly.pdbx_strand_id
1 'polypeptide(L)'
;MIRTALIAAVAFVASAGLAAAQAPLSQNPPTQTVICLDVSGQTLPVVCKVPGSRLDKREDICICKRGTRVDVPICPDGVKPQAETRKYEKARKLAAKDGSLIGDLYEGQPMCVAGRNTY
;
A
#
# COMPACT_ATOMS: atom_id res chain seq x y z
N MET A 1 -23.44 -46.72 -36.28
CA MET A 1 -22.98 -45.49 -36.94
C MET A 1 -23.42 -44.32 -36.08
N ILE A 2 -22.50 -43.62 -35.41
CA ILE A 2 -22.58 -42.23 -34.93
C ILE A 2 -21.16 -41.95 -34.44
N ARG A 3 -20.30 -41.59 -35.39
CA ARG A 3 -19.02 -40.92 -35.14
C ARG A 3 -19.32 -39.42 -35.10
N THR A 4 -18.47 -38.67 -34.40
CA THR A 4 -18.25 -37.22 -34.50
C THR A 4 -19.35 -36.27 -33.96
N ALA A 5 -19.12 -35.76 -32.75
CA ALA A 5 -19.45 -34.38 -32.34
C ALA A 5 -18.37 -33.94 -31.32
N LEU A 6 -17.30 -33.29 -31.79
CA LEU A 6 -17.04 -31.84 -31.56
C LEU A 6 -16.86 -31.53 -30.06
N ILE A 7 -15.67 -31.69 -29.48
CA ILE A 7 -14.62 -30.66 -29.37
C ILE A 7 -15.15 -29.23 -29.60
N ALA A 8 -15.57 -28.56 -28.51
CA ALA A 8 -15.48 -27.10 -28.33
C ALA A 8 -16.10 -26.71 -26.96
N ALA A 9 -15.36 -26.87 -25.87
CA ALA A 9 -15.64 -26.14 -24.63
C ALA A 9 -14.44 -25.23 -24.38
N VAL A 10 -14.50 -24.10 -25.07
CA VAL A 10 -13.55 -22.99 -25.02
C VAL A 10 -13.48 -22.45 -23.59
N ALA A 11 -12.24 -22.35 -23.11
CA ALA A 11 -11.75 -21.56 -21.99
C ALA A 11 -12.75 -20.54 -21.41
N PHE A 12 -13.39 -20.90 -20.29
CA PHE A 12 -14.08 -19.93 -19.45
C PHE A 12 -13.03 -19.15 -18.64
N VAL A 13 -12.58 -18.04 -19.24
CA VAL A 13 -12.29 -16.75 -18.63
C VAL A 13 -11.76 -16.80 -17.18
N ALA A 14 -10.44 -16.96 -17.05
CA ALA A 14 -9.72 -16.55 -15.85
C ALA A 14 -9.61 -15.02 -15.83
N SER A 15 -10.67 -14.34 -15.39
CA SER A 15 -10.61 -12.93 -15.01
C SER A 15 -11.06 -12.76 -13.56
N ALA A 16 -10.39 -13.49 -12.66
CA ALA A 16 -10.27 -13.03 -11.29
C ALA A 16 -9.20 -11.94 -11.29
N GLY A 17 -9.61 -10.73 -11.65
CA GLY A 17 -8.79 -9.55 -11.39
C GLY A 17 -8.46 -9.55 -9.90
N LEU A 18 -7.17 -9.49 -9.58
CA LEU A 18 -6.73 -9.14 -8.24
C LEU A 18 -7.28 -7.74 -7.96
N ALA A 19 -8.48 -7.66 -7.40
CA ALA A 19 -8.87 -6.52 -6.59
C ALA A 19 -7.89 -6.54 -5.42
N ALA A 20 -6.79 -5.78 -5.55
CA ALA A 20 -5.95 -5.45 -4.41
C ALA A 20 -6.91 -4.89 -3.35
N ALA A 21 -7.21 -5.71 -2.35
CA ALA A 21 -8.05 -5.32 -1.23
C ALA A 21 -7.37 -4.09 -0.65
N GLN A 22 -7.95 -2.92 -0.88
CA GLN A 22 -7.42 -1.67 -0.36
C GLN A 22 -7.38 -1.85 1.15
N ALA A 23 -6.19 -1.81 1.73
CA ALA A 23 -5.99 -1.89 3.16
C ALA A 23 -6.98 -0.90 3.82
N PRO A 24 -7.73 -1.26 4.88
CA PRO A 24 -8.85 -0.45 5.39
C PRO A 24 -8.40 0.96 5.79
N LEU A 25 -8.54 1.91 4.87
CA LEU A 25 -8.26 3.34 5.08
C LEU A 25 -9.40 4.04 5.85
N SER A 26 -10.52 3.33 6.04
CA SER A 26 -11.72 3.80 6.72
C SER A 26 -11.66 3.70 8.25
N GLN A 27 -10.50 3.45 8.85
CA GLN A 27 -10.33 3.38 10.31
C GLN A 27 -10.03 4.75 10.91
N ASN A 28 -10.69 5.09 12.02
CA ASN A 28 -10.42 6.31 12.80
C ASN A 28 -10.16 5.93 14.28
N PRO A 29 -8.94 6.11 14.82
CA PRO A 29 -7.75 6.63 14.15
C PRO A 29 -7.17 5.64 13.12
N PRO A 30 -6.51 6.13 12.06
CA PRO A 30 -5.89 5.25 11.07
C PRO A 30 -4.65 4.57 11.67
N THR A 31 -4.54 3.26 11.45
CA THR A 31 -3.38 2.44 11.87
C THR A 31 -2.38 2.18 10.75
N GLN A 32 -2.78 2.50 9.52
CA GLN A 32 -2.04 2.26 8.30
C GLN A 32 -2.46 3.28 7.26
N THR A 33 -1.60 3.49 6.27
CA THR A 33 -1.80 4.44 5.18
C THR A 33 -1.09 3.96 3.93
N VAL A 34 -1.12 4.76 2.88
CA VAL A 34 -0.56 4.46 1.57
C VAL A 34 0.52 5.46 1.24
N ILE A 35 1.71 5.00 0.90
CA ILE A 35 2.74 5.85 0.31
C ILE A 35 2.98 5.50 -1.15
N CYS A 36 3.59 6.42 -1.87
CA CYS A 36 4.07 6.19 -3.22
C CYS A 36 5.58 6.07 -3.17
N LEU A 37 6.15 5.00 -3.71
CA LEU A 37 7.60 4.81 -3.77
C LEU A 37 8.11 4.96 -5.20
N ASP A 38 9.26 5.62 -5.36
CA ASP A 38 9.99 5.63 -6.63
C ASP A 38 10.78 4.32 -6.83
N VAL A 39 11.51 4.23 -7.94
CA VAL A 39 12.34 3.07 -8.26
C VAL A 39 13.56 2.90 -7.34
N SER A 40 13.89 3.89 -6.52
CA SER A 40 14.98 3.87 -5.55
C SER A 40 14.50 3.52 -4.14
N GLY A 41 13.17 3.55 -3.92
CA GLY A 41 12.54 3.39 -2.61
C GLY A 41 12.30 4.71 -1.88
N GLN A 42 12.47 5.86 -2.54
CA GLN A 42 12.13 7.18 -2.00
C GLN A 42 10.63 7.42 -2.02
N THR A 43 10.13 8.11 -1.00
CA THR A 43 8.74 8.51 -0.91
C THR A 43 8.42 9.63 -1.90
N LEU A 44 7.37 9.44 -2.70
CA LEU A 44 6.80 10.42 -3.61
C LEU A 44 5.48 10.98 -3.04
N PRO A 45 5.04 12.16 -3.49
CA PRO A 45 3.75 12.72 -3.10
C PRO A 45 2.58 11.80 -3.48
N VAL A 46 1.76 11.46 -2.48
CA VAL A 46 0.49 10.74 -2.65
C VAL A 46 -0.67 11.73 -2.58
N VAL A 47 -1.70 11.50 -3.39
CA VAL A 47 -2.92 12.31 -3.35
C VAL A 47 -4.03 11.50 -2.72
N CYS A 48 -4.50 11.92 -1.54
CA CYS A 48 -5.58 11.25 -0.83
C CYS A 48 -6.83 12.12 -0.78
N LYS A 49 -7.99 11.50 -0.99
CA LYS A 49 -9.29 12.06 -0.60
C LYS A 49 -9.49 11.77 0.88
N VAL A 50 -9.77 12.81 1.65
CA VAL A 50 -10.05 12.73 3.09
C VAL A 50 -11.39 13.42 3.39
N PRO A 51 -12.10 13.03 4.44
CA PRO A 51 -13.27 13.75 4.92
C PRO A 51 -12.92 15.20 5.30
N GLY A 52 -13.87 16.13 5.13
CA GLY A 52 -13.65 17.55 5.46
C GLY A 52 -13.57 17.86 6.96
N SER A 53 -13.74 16.86 7.84
CA SER A 53 -13.71 17.03 9.29
C SER A 53 -12.28 16.94 9.84
N ARG A 54 -11.90 17.86 10.73
CA ARG A 54 -10.59 17.82 11.40
C ARG A 54 -10.43 16.64 12.36
N LEU A 55 -11.54 16.10 12.88
CA LEU A 55 -11.59 14.95 13.80
C LEU A 55 -11.58 13.61 13.06
N ASP A 56 -11.95 13.62 11.79
CA ASP A 56 -11.98 12.43 10.96
C ASP A 56 -10.66 12.31 10.20
N LYS A 57 -9.78 11.45 10.70
CA LYS A 57 -8.45 11.23 10.11
C LYS A 57 -8.43 10.12 9.07
N ARG A 58 -9.60 9.58 8.70
CA ARG A 58 -9.72 8.53 7.70
C ARG A 58 -9.25 9.02 6.34
N GLU A 59 -8.73 8.09 5.55
CA GLU A 59 -8.45 8.31 4.15
C GLU A 59 -9.49 7.53 3.36
N ASP A 60 -10.21 8.17 2.44
CA ASP A 60 -11.22 7.46 1.64
C ASP A 60 -10.52 6.69 0.51
N ILE A 61 -9.61 7.39 -0.18
CA ILE A 61 -8.86 6.84 -1.31
C ILE A 61 -7.54 7.58 -1.47
N CYS A 62 -6.45 6.86 -1.70
CA CYS A 62 -5.13 7.41 -1.99
C CYS A 62 -4.63 6.93 -3.35
N ILE A 63 -4.08 7.85 -4.15
CA ILE A 63 -3.63 7.58 -5.52
C ILE A 63 -2.17 8.02 -5.67
N CYS A 64 -1.38 7.13 -6.27
CA CYS A 64 -0.03 7.42 -6.72
C CYS A 64 -0.07 7.84 -8.19
N LYS A 65 0.12 9.14 -8.47
CA LYS A 65 0.26 9.62 -9.85
C LYS A 65 1.55 9.12 -10.50
N ARG A 66 2.56 8.84 -9.68
CA ARG A 66 3.87 8.30 -10.06
C ARG A 66 4.34 7.33 -8.99
N GLY A 67 5.17 6.37 -9.40
CA GLY A 67 5.73 5.36 -8.50
C GLY A 67 4.75 4.24 -8.16
N THR A 68 5.20 3.35 -7.26
CA THR A 68 4.46 2.18 -6.81
C THR A 68 3.67 2.55 -5.55
N ARG A 69 2.38 2.17 -5.53
CA ARG A 69 1.54 2.27 -4.34
C ARG A 69 1.95 1.20 -3.34
N VAL A 70 2.21 1.61 -2.10
CA VAL A 70 2.63 0.71 -1.02
C VAL A 70 1.81 0.99 0.23
N ASP A 71 1.22 -0.06 0.81
CA ASP A 71 0.52 0.03 2.09
C ASP A 71 1.56 -0.01 3.23
N VAL A 72 1.50 0.93 4.16
CA VAL A 72 2.51 1.12 5.21
C VAL A 72 1.85 1.36 6.56
N PRO A 73 2.38 0.80 7.67
CA PRO A 73 1.85 1.08 8.99
C PRO A 73 2.14 2.54 9.41
N ILE A 74 1.21 3.12 10.16
CA ILE A 74 1.45 4.38 10.87
C ILE A 74 2.25 4.04 12.13
N CYS A 75 3.27 4.84 12.44
CA CYS A 75 4.06 4.62 13.64
C CYS A 75 3.17 4.74 14.90
N PRO A 76 3.25 3.79 15.84
CA PRO A 76 2.52 3.89 17.09
C PRO A 76 3.05 5.06 17.92
N ASP A 77 2.25 5.49 18.89
CA ASP A 77 2.61 6.61 19.77
C ASP A 77 3.98 6.41 20.44
N GLY A 78 4.81 7.46 20.40
CA GLY A 78 6.16 7.44 20.94
C GLY A 78 7.22 6.80 20.04
N VAL A 79 6.85 6.16 18.93
CA VAL A 79 7.81 5.63 17.93
C VAL A 79 8.05 6.66 16.84
N LYS A 80 9.33 7.01 16.63
CA LYS A 80 9.73 7.92 15.55
C LYS A 80 9.93 7.13 14.26
N PRO A 81 9.40 7.60 13.11
CA PRO A 81 9.74 7.05 11.81
C PRO A 81 11.25 7.08 11.57
N GLN A 82 11.75 6.12 10.79
CA GLN A 82 13.15 6.08 10.38
C GLN A 82 13.50 7.34 9.58
N ALA A 83 14.75 7.79 9.74
CA ALA A 83 15.26 8.88 8.92
C ALA A 83 15.36 8.46 7.45
N GLU A 84 14.95 9.37 6.55
CA GLU A 84 15.04 9.21 5.09
C GLU A 84 16.51 9.25 4.63
N THR A 85 17.18 8.12 4.79
CA THR A 85 18.57 7.91 4.35
C THR A 85 18.60 6.97 3.16
N ARG A 86 19.66 7.07 2.35
CA ARG A 86 19.86 6.17 1.20
C ARG A 86 19.87 4.68 1.58
N LYS A 87 20.33 4.34 2.79
CA LYS A 87 20.35 2.95 3.28
C LYS A 87 18.92 2.47 3.58
N TYR A 88 18.14 3.31 4.25
CA TYR A 88 16.73 3.03 4.55
C TYR A 88 15.89 2.94 3.27
N GLU A 89 16.05 3.88 2.34
CA GLU A 89 15.33 3.87 1.04
C GLU A 89 15.57 2.57 0.26
N LYS A 90 16.83 2.11 0.19
CA LYS A 90 17.16 0.82 -0.45
C LYS A 90 16.52 -0.36 0.24
N ALA A 91 16.52 -0.40 1.58
CA ALA A 91 15.86 -1.45 2.33
C ALA A 91 14.36 -1.43 2.09
N ARG A 92 13.74 -0.24 2.10
CA ARG A 92 12.31 -0.04 1.86
C ARG A 92 11.90 -0.48 0.47
N LYS A 93 12.70 -0.19 -0.55
CA LYS A 93 12.50 -0.72 -1.91
C LYS A 93 12.46 -2.25 -1.95
N LEU A 94 13.34 -2.91 -1.18
CA LEU A 94 13.42 -4.36 -1.18
C LEU A 94 12.26 -5.00 -0.42
N ALA A 95 11.88 -4.41 0.72
CA ALA A 95 10.75 -4.83 1.53
C ALA A 95 9.43 -4.68 0.76
N ALA A 96 9.18 -3.49 0.20
CA ALA A 96 7.93 -3.14 -0.49
C ALA A 96 7.68 -3.81 -1.86
N LYS A 97 8.40 -4.88 -2.20
CA LYS A 97 8.24 -5.58 -3.48
C LYS A 97 6.88 -6.26 -3.62
N ASP A 98 6.28 -6.66 -2.52
CA ASP A 98 4.94 -7.22 -2.45
C ASP A 98 3.83 -6.16 -2.40
N GLY A 99 4.20 -4.87 -2.40
CA GLY A 99 3.28 -3.75 -2.28
C GLY A 99 2.92 -3.38 -0.85
N SER A 100 3.61 -3.92 0.16
CA SER A 100 3.37 -3.60 1.57
C SER A 100 4.67 -3.36 2.34
N LEU A 101 4.57 -2.64 3.45
CA LEU A 101 5.59 -2.54 4.49
C LEU A 101 5.03 -2.99 5.85
N ILE A 102 3.85 -3.61 5.86
CA ILE A 102 3.17 -4.04 7.07
C ILE A 102 3.91 -5.24 7.65
N GLY A 103 4.45 -5.07 8.86
CA GLY A 103 5.25 -6.09 9.54
C GLY A 103 6.73 -6.07 9.16
N ASP A 104 7.13 -5.27 8.18
CA ASP A 104 8.53 -5.15 7.79
C ASP A 104 9.34 -4.36 8.82
N LEU A 105 10.59 -4.77 8.97
CA LEU A 105 11.52 -4.20 9.93
C LEU A 105 12.76 -3.65 9.21
N TYR A 106 13.26 -2.53 9.72
CA TYR A 106 14.57 -1.99 9.41
C TYR A 106 15.34 -1.75 10.69
N GLU A 107 16.50 -2.40 10.84
CA GLU A 107 17.35 -2.30 12.04
C GLU A 107 16.59 -2.64 13.34
N GLY A 108 15.66 -3.61 13.26
CA GLY A 108 14.84 -4.05 14.39
C GLY A 108 13.66 -3.14 14.72
N GLN A 109 13.44 -2.07 13.95
CA GLN A 109 12.32 -1.14 14.11
C GLN A 109 11.30 -1.31 12.98
N PRO A 110 9.99 -1.13 13.25
CA PRO A 110 8.95 -1.24 12.22
C PRO A 110 9.11 -0.17 11.15
N MET A 111 9.06 -0.54 9.88
CA MET A 111 9.10 0.40 8.75
C MET A 111 7.77 1.14 8.66
N CYS A 112 7.64 2.22 9.42
CA CYS A 112 6.41 2.97 9.59
C CYS A 112 6.55 4.42 9.16
N VAL A 113 5.42 5.09 8.98
CA VAL A 113 5.37 6.52 8.63
C VAL A 113 4.59 7.31 9.68
N ALA A 114 4.84 8.61 9.73
CA ALA A 114 3.99 9.51 10.50
C ALA A 114 2.56 9.51 9.92
N GLY A 115 1.56 9.55 10.80
CA GLY A 115 0.16 9.68 10.38
C GLY A 115 -0.07 11.00 9.63
N ARG A 116 -0.90 10.99 8.59
CA ARG A 116 -1.31 12.23 7.93
C ARG A 116 -2.27 12.97 8.86
N ASN A 117 -2.10 14.29 8.98
CA ASN A 117 -2.94 15.17 9.77
C ASN A 117 -2.87 14.97 11.31
N THR A 118 -1.77 14.46 11.87
CA THR A 118 -1.59 14.25 13.34
C THR A 118 -0.95 15.44 14.08
N TYR A 119 -1.17 16.68 13.62
CA TYR A 119 -0.71 17.90 14.31
C TYR A 119 -1.71 18.41 15.34
#